data_AF-A0A8H3L5K9-F1
#
_entry.id   AF-A0A8H3L5K9-F1
#
_cell.length_a   1.000
_cell.length_b   1.000
_cell.length_c   1.000
_cell.angle_alpha   90.00
_cell.angle_beta   90.00
_cell.angle_gamma   90.00
#
_symmetry.space_group_name_H-M   'P 1'
#
loop_
_entity.id
_entity.type
_entity.pdbx_description
1 polymer ?
#
loop_
_entity_poly.entity_id
_entity_poly.type
_entity_poly.pdbx_seq_one_letter_code
_entity_poly.pdbx_strand_id
1 'polypeptide(L)'
;MPINLYTKIYNFLLNAKEEDITARSVIYQGIKDNPWIFQNELKSIIEQAVAFVKNQYERGSLRHTTLLKILSERGKNEWEKASYFKQN
;
A
#
# COMPACT_ATOMS: atom_id res chain seq x y z
N MET A 1 9.37 13.41 15.87
CA MET A 1 9.20 11.94 15.85
C MET A 1 9.07 11.54 14.40
N PRO A 2 9.89 10.63 13.85
CA PRO A 2 9.65 10.16 12.49
C PRO A 2 8.28 9.49 12.48
N ILE A 3 7.41 9.92 11.56
CA ILE A 3 6.09 9.30 11.37
C ILE A 3 6.35 7.84 11.01
N ASN A 4 5.79 6.92 11.80
CA ASN A 4 5.85 5.49 11.51
C ASN A 4 5.30 5.26 10.08
N LEU A 5 6.05 4.54 9.24
CA LEU A 5 5.67 4.24 7.86
C LEU A 5 4.27 3.61 7.76
N TYR A 6 3.90 2.79 8.74
CA TYR A 6 2.55 2.28 8.91
C TYR A 6 1.52 3.40 8.97
N THR A 7 1.73 4.40 9.84
CA THR A 7 0.82 5.54 10.00
C THR A 7 0.69 6.35 8.72
N LYS A 8 1.77 6.51 7.96
CA LYS A 8 1.77 7.22 6.68
C LYS A 8 0.93 6.48 5.62
N ILE A 9 1.16 5.17 5.48
CA ILE A 9 0.38 4.32 4.57
C ILE A 9 -1.08 4.27 5.00
N TYR A 10 -1.35 4.09 6.29
CA TYR A 10 -2.70 4.13 6.86
C TYR A 10 -3.43 5.43 6.50
N ASN A 11 -2.81 6.59 6.76
CA ASN A 11 -3.41 7.89 6.47
C ASN A 11 -3.62 8.11 4.97
N PHE A 12 -2.71 7.63 4.12
CA PHE A 12 -2.89 7.66 2.68
C PHE A 12 -4.11 6.83 2.25
N LEU A 13 -4.20 5.58 2.70
CA LEU A 13 -5.31 4.67 2.38
C LEU A 13 -6.66 5.19 2.91
N LEU A 14 -6.67 5.92 4.02
CA LEU A 14 -7.89 6.48 4.61
C LEU A 14 -8.38 7.74 3.88
N ASN A 15 -7.47 8.61 3.45
CA ASN A 15 -7.82 9.96 2.99
C ASN A 15 -7.66 10.19 1.48
N ALA A 16 -6.89 9.36 0.77
CA ALA A 16 -6.76 9.48 -0.67
C ALA A 16 -8.11 9.22 -1.38
N LYS A 17 -8.27 9.73 -2.60
CA LYS A 17 -9.42 9.36 -3.43
C LYS A 17 -9.27 7.91 -3.91
N GLU A 18 -10.38 7.24 -4.17
CA GLU A 18 -10.39 5.84 -4.64
C GLU A 18 -9.53 5.64 -5.89
N GLU A 19 -9.56 6.60 -6.82
CA GLU A 19 -8.79 6.60 -8.07
C GLU A 19 -7.27 6.66 -7.87
N ASP A 20 -6.84 7.25 -6.76
CA ASP A 20 -5.42 7.40 -6.40
C ASP A 20 -4.89 6.17 -5.63
N ILE A 21 -5.78 5.29 -5.15
CA ILE A 21 -5.42 4.13 -4.34
C ILE A 21 -5.13 2.94 -5.27
N THR A 22 -3.85 2.74 -5.55
CA THR A 22 -3.31 1.64 -6.38
C THR A 22 -2.14 0.98 -5.66
N ALA A 23 -1.79 -0.27 -6.01
CA ALA A 23 -0.60 -0.89 -5.41
C ALA A 23 0.66 -0.03 -5.63
N ARG A 24 0.82 0.55 -6.83
CA ARG A 24 1.94 1.43 -7.16
C ARG A 24 1.98 2.68 -6.27
N SER A 25 0.86 3.38 -6.07
CA SER A 25 0.85 4.60 -5.26
C SER A 25 1.14 4.31 -3.78
N VAL A 26 0.66 3.17 -3.26
CA VAL A 26 0.93 2.74 -1.89
C VAL A 26 2.40 2.35 -1.70
N ILE A 27 2.99 1.61 -2.64
CA ILE A 27 4.43 1.30 -2.65
C ILE A 27 5.25 2.60 -2.70
N TYR A 28 4.83 3.57 -3.52
CA TYR A 28 5.48 4.86 -3.63
C TYR A 28 5.55 5.61 -2.30
N GLN A 29 4.48 5.57 -1.48
CA GLN A 29 4.52 6.15 -0.13
C GLN A 29 5.61 5.49 0.74
N GLY A 30 5.73 4.17 0.61
CA GLY A 30 6.76 3.34 1.23
C GLY A 30 8.18 3.81 0.93
N ILE A 31 8.54 3.75 -0.35
CA ILE A 31 9.89 4.04 -0.83
C ILE A 31 10.25 5.54 -0.77
N LYS A 32 9.26 6.43 -0.86
CA LYS A 32 9.47 7.88 -0.69
C LYS A 32 9.88 8.22 0.73
N ASP A 33 9.35 7.50 1.71
CA ASP A 33 9.64 7.72 3.13
C ASP A 33 10.91 7.00 3.56
N ASN A 34 11.05 5.73 3.18
CA ASN A 34 12.22 4.91 3.45
C ASN A 34 12.68 4.21 2.15
N PRO A 35 13.58 4.83 1.37
CA PRO A 35 14.09 4.23 0.13
C PRO A 35 14.81 2.89 0.35
N TRP A 36 15.34 2.66 1.55
CA TRP A 36 16.12 1.47 1.88
C TRP A 36 15.30 0.33 2.47
N ILE A 37 14.00 0.52 2.67
CA ILE A 37 13.13 -0.51 3.24
C ILE A 37 13.22 -1.81 2.45
N PHE A 38 13.25 -2.93 3.17
CA PHE A 38 13.19 -4.25 2.55
C PHE A 38 11.81 -4.50 1.98
N GLN A 39 11.73 -5.12 0.81
CA GLN A 39 10.46 -5.39 0.15
C GLN A 39 9.48 -6.17 1.03
N ASN A 40 9.96 -7.19 1.75
CA ASN A 40 9.12 -7.98 2.64
C ASN A 40 8.60 -7.18 3.85
N GLU A 41 9.41 -6.25 4.35
CA GLU A 41 9.02 -5.36 5.44
C GLU A 41 7.95 -4.37 4.97
N LEU A 42 8.19 -3.69 3.84
CA LEU A 42 7.20 -2.78 3.24
C LEU A 42 5.89 -3.51 2.92
N LYS A 43 5.99 -4.72 2.37
CA LYS A 43 4.84 -5.57 2.09
C LYS A 43 4.05 -5.87 3.35
N SER A 44 4.71 -6.29 4.42
CA SER A 44 4.05 -6.60 5.70
C SER A 44 3.30 -5.37 6.26
N ILE A 45 3.92 -4.19 6.20
CA ILE A 45 3.31 -2.94 6.65
C ILE A 45 2.06 -2.60 5.81
N ILE A 46 2.14 -2.72 4.48
CA ILE A 46 1.01 -2.46 3.59
C ILE A 46 -0.11 -3.47 3.85
N GLU A 47 0.19 -4.75 3.99
CA GLU A 47 -0.78 -5.81 4.28
C GLU A 47 -1.53 -5.50 5.59
N GLN A 48 -0.81 -5.11 6.65
CA GLN A 48 -1.40 -4.71 7.93
C GLN A 48 -2.27 -3.45 7.79
N ALA A 49 -1.80 -2.41 7.11
CA ALA A 49 -2.53 -1.16 6.96
C ALA A 49 -3.82 -1.37 6.15
N VAL A 50 -3.76 -2.10 5.03
CA VAL A 50 -4.93 -2.41 4.21
C VAL A 50 -5.93 -3.27 4.98
N ALA A 51 -5.46 -4.29 5.72
CA ALA A 51 -6.33 -5.15 6.51
C ALA A 51 -7.12 -4.37 7.58
N PHE A 52 -6.53 -3.32 8.13
CA PHE A 52 -7.16 -2.46 9.12
C PHE A 52 -8.10 -1.43 8.49
N VAL A 53 -7.66 -0.73 7.44
CA VAL A 53 -8.46 0.31 6.76
C VAL A 53 -9.70 -0.30 6.08
N LYS A 54 -9.58 -1.48 5.45
CA LYS A 54 -10.73 -2.12 4.78
C LYS A 54 -11.87 -2.40 5.76
N ASN A 55 -11.58 -2.67 7.04
CA ASN A 55 -12.58 -2.97 8.06
C ASN A 55 -13.40 -1.73 8.47
N GLN A 56 -12.97 -0.53 8.06
CA GLN A 56 -13.70 0.72 8.30
C GLN A 56 -14.80 0.97 7.26
N TYR A 57 -14.81 0.21 6.16
CA TYR A 57 -15.75 0.39 5.06
C TYR A 57 -16.68 -0.81 4.94
N GLU A 58 -17.92 -0.55 4.51
CA GLU A 58 -18.89 -1.60 4.26
C GLU A 58 -18.35 -2.62 3.25
N ARG A 59 -18.57 -3.90 3.56
CA ARG A 59 -18.14 -5.00 2.69
C ARG A 59 -18.82 -4.86 1.33
N GLY A 60 -18.01 -4.83 0.27
CA GLY A 60 -18.49 -4.71 -1.11
C GLY A 60 -18.61 -3.27 -1.62
N SER A 61 -18.40 -2.26 -0.76
CA SER A 61 -18.25 -0.87 -1.22
C SER A 61 -17.08 -0.71 -2.20
N LEU A 62 -17.13 0.34 -3.03
CA LEU A 62 -16.03 0.66 -3.95
C LEU A 62 -14.70 0.76 -3.20
N ARG A 63 -14.68 1.46 -2.06
CA ARG A 63 -13.49 1.62 -1.23
C ARG A 63 -12.98 0.29 -0.68
N HIS A 64 -13.86 -0.55 -0.13
CA HIS A 64 -13.49 -1.89 0.35
C HIS A 64 -12.92 -2.77 -0.77
N THR A 65 -13.52 -2.74 -1.97
CA THR A 65 -13.05 -3.54 -3.11
C THR A 65 -11.73 -3.03 -3.70
N THR A 66 -11.53 -1.71 -3.79
CA THR A 66 -10.26 -1.09 -4.19
C THR A 66 -9.11 -1.51 -3.25
N LEU A 67 -9.35 -1.48 -1.94
CA LEU A 67 -8.36 -1.92 -0.94
C LEU A 67 -8.03 -3.42 -1.09
N LEU A 68 -9.01 -4.26 -1.39
CA LEU A 68 -8.76 -5.68 -1.67
C LEU A 68 -7.93 -5.90 -2.96
N LYS A 69 -8.11 -5.07 -3.99
CA LYS A 69 -7.31 -5.16 -5.22
C LYS A 69 -5.81 -4.97 -4.95
N ILE A 70 -5.45 -4.07 -4.05
CA ILE A 70 -4.05 -3.87 -3.62
C ILE A 70 -3.44 -5.19 -3.09
N LEU A 71 -4.22 -5.95 -2.31
CA LEU A 71 -3.79 -7.26 -1.78
C LEU A 71 -3.85 -8.38 -2.83
N SER A 72 -4.69 -8.25 -3.85
CA SER A 72 -4.87 -9.27 -4.90
C SER A 72 -3.85 -9.14 -6.03
N GLU A 73 -3.40 -7.92 -6.34
CA GLU A 73 -2.29 -7.63 -7.26
C GLU A 73 -0.95 -8.23 -6.79
N ARG A 74 -0.92 -8.78 -5.56
CA ARG A 74 0.14 -9.64 -4.97
C ARG A 74 0.53 -10.83 -5.85
N GLY A 75 -0.36 -11.32 -6.70
CA GLY A 75 -0.16 -12.56 -7.46
C GLY A 75 0.46 -12.42 -8.85
N LYS A 76 0.61 -11.22 -9.41
CA LYS A 76 1.09 -11.04 -10.79
C LYS A 76 2.03 -9.83 -10.88
N ASN A 77 3.34 -10.11 -10.94
CA ASN A 77 4.40 -9.37 -11.64
C ASN A 77 4.62 -7.86 -11.31
N GLU A 78 3.69 -7.14 -10.69
CA GLU A 78 3.75 -5.69 -10.45
C GLU A 78 4.53 -5.34 -9.18
N TRP A 79 4.51 -6.19 -8.14
CA TRP A 79 5.35 -6.01 -6.95
C TRP A 79 6.82 -6.29 -7.23
N GLU A 80 7.11 -7.17 -8.19
CA GLU A 80 8.46 -7.40 -8.73
C GLU A 80 8.87 -6.23 -9.64
N LYS A 81 8.02 -5.80 -10.59
CA LYS A 81 8.27 -4.60 -11.41
C LYS A 81 8.48 -3.31 -10.60
N ALA A 82 7.74 -3.15 -9.51
CA ALA A 82 7.90 -2.01 -8.61
C ALA A 82 9.20 -2.10 -7.79
N SER A 83 9.76 -3.30 -7.57
CA SER A 83 11.08 -3.47 -6.95
C SER A 83 12.24 -3.21 -7.92
N TYR A 84 12.02 -3.30 -9.24
CA TYR A 84 13.00 -2.90 -10.27
C TYR A 84 13.35 -1.40 -10.29
N PHE A 85 12.63 -0.54 -9.54
CA PHE A 85 13.03 0.86 -9.33
C PHE A 85 14.34 1.01 -8.50
N LYS A 86 14.99 -0.09 -8.09
CA LYS A 86 16.29 -0.10 -7.40
C LYS A 86 17.51 -0.47 -8.27
N GLN A 87 17.39 -0.72 -9.57
CA GLN A 87 18.53 -1.19 -10.39
C GLN A 87 19.00 -0.27 -11.52
N ASN A 88 18.59 1.00 -11.57
CA ASN A 88 19.20 2.01 -12.45
C ASN A 88 19.61 3.25 -11.66
#